data_AF-A0A5N9D0B8-F1
#
_entry.id   AF-A0A5N9D0B8-F1
#
_cell.length_a   1.000
_cell.length_b   1.000
_cell.length_c   1.000
_cell.angle_alpha   90.00
_cell.angle_beta   90.00
_cell.angle_gamma   90.00
#
_symmetry.space_group_name_H-M   'P 1'
#
loop_
_entity.id
_entity.type
_entity.pdbx_description
1 polymer ?
#
loop_
_entity_poly.entity_id
_entity_poly.type
_entity_poly.pdbx_seq_one_letter_code
_entity_poly.pdbx_strand_id
1 'polypeptide(L)'
;EGAHTLDEMWDNITYFLNAVIPAAEEAGVRMALHPNDPPAPISRGSEQIMGSIDGWKKLVGLFDSTANGITFDCGVTREMGGDPVETARYFGGLDRINHVHWRNVITEIPGEKYTEVFLDEGEVDMLAVMKELVRQGYPRLVYPEHPPVLDHDREHPLDGIGAGYTGFAYTVGYARAMLQAALAEK
;
A
#
# COMPACT_ATOMS: atom_id res chain seq x y z
N GLU A 1 -0.79 6.74 28.11
CA GLU A 1 0.11 6.85 26.94
C GLU A 1 -0.37 8.05 26.12
N GLY A 2 0.56 8.88 25.65
CA GLY A 2 0.28 10.25 25.21
C GLY A 2 -0.10 10.37 23.74
N ALA A 3 -0.93 11.36 23.44
CA ALA A 3 -1.10 11.90 22.09
C ALA A 3 0.23 12.48 21.61
N HIS A 4 0.64 12.17 20.39
CA HIS A 4 1.87 12.67 19.78
C HIS A 4 1.58 13.63 18.63
N THR A 5 2.33 14.73 18.60
CA THR A 5 2.27 15.67 17.47
C THR A 5 2.94 15.08 16.24
N LEU A 6 2.64 15.65 15.08
CA LEU A 6 3.22 15.22 13.82
C LEU A 6 4.75 15.38 13.81
N ASP A 7 5.27 16.43 14.43
CA ASP A 7 6.72 16.67 14.55
C ASP A 7 7.39 15.62 15.43
N GLU A 8 6.81 15.26 16.59
CA GLU A 8 7.33 14.18 17.43
C GLU A 8 7.35 12.84 16.68
N MET A 9 6.30 12.55 15.91
CA MET A 9 6.23 11.34 15.09
C MET A 9 7.29 11.33 13.98
N TRP A 10 7.57 12.48 13.37
CA TRP A 10 8.64 12.63 12.37
C TRP A 10 10.03 12.48 12.97
N ASP A 11 10.28 13.03 14.16
CA ASP A 11 11.55 12.88 14.86
C ASP A 11 11.79 11.41 15.23
N ASN A 12 10.75 10.72 15.71
CA ASN A 12 10.82 9.31 16.09
C ASN A 12 11.13 8.40 14.89
N ILE A 13 10.42 8.55 13.76
CA ILE A 13 10.71 7.73 12.57
C ILE A 13 12.09 8.06 12.00
N THR A 14 12.52 9.33 12.04
CA THR A 14 13.85 9.73 11.57
C THR A 14 14.95 9.11 12.43
N TYR A 15 14.78 9.08 13.75
CA TYR A 15 15.69 8.39 14.66
C TYR A 15 15.78 6.89 14.34
N PHE A 16 14.64 6.24 14.11
CA PHE A 16 14.59 4.82 13.75
C PHE A 16 15.29 4.54 12.41
N LEU A 17 14.97 5.31 11.37
CA LEU A 17 15.54 5.12 10.03
C LEU A 17 17.05 5.38 9.99
N ASN A 18 17.56 6.36 10.77
CA ASN A 18 19.01 6.59 10.92
C ASN A 18 19.76 5.33 11.36
N ALA A 19 19.16 4.52 12.22
CA ALA A 19 19.78 3.30 12.72
C ALA A 19 19.56 2.11 11.77
N VAL A 20 18.36 1.97 11.20
CA VAL A 20 17.95 0.75 10.50
C VAL A 20 18.32 0.75 9.02
N ILE A 21 18.28 1.89 8.33
CA ILE A 21 18.55 1.94 6.88
C ILE A 21 19.98 1.47 6.56
N PRO A 22 21.05 1.93 7.24
CA PRO A 22 22.40 1.43 6.96
C PRO A 22 22.55 -0.08 7.17
N ALA A 23 21.92 -0.62 8.22
CA ALA A 23 21.93 -2.06 8.49
C ALA A 23 21.15 -2.86 7.42
N ALA A 24 20.04 -2.29 6.92
CA ALA A 24 19.27 -2.89 5.83
C ALA A 24 20.09 -2.92 4.53
N GLU A 25 20.83 -1.86 4.21
CA GLU A 25 21.74 -1.82 3.06
C GLU A 25 22.84 -2.88 3.16
N GLU A 26 23.50 -2.98 4.32
CA GLU A 26 24.54 -4.00 4.56
C GLU A 26 24.00 -5.43 4.38
N ALA A 27 22.75 -5.66 4.82
CA ALA A 27 22.07 -6.94 4.69
C ALA A 27 21.47 -7.19 3.28
N GLY A 28 21.50 -6.21 2.37
CA GLY A 28 20.82 -6.31 1.07
C GLY A 28 19.29 -6.35 1.17
N VAL A 29 18.72 -5.80 2.25
CA VAL A 29 17.28 -5.74 2.54
C VAL A 29 16.72 -4.38 2.15
N ARG A 30 15.49 -4.38 1.61
CA ARG A 30 14.74 -3.16 1.32
C ARG A 30 13.54 -3.06 2.26
N MET A 31 13.49 -2.01 3.08
CA MET A 31 12.40 -1.75 4.02
C MET A 31 11.20 -1.14 3.28
N ALA A 32 10.00 -1.48 3.71
CA ALA A 32 8.75 -1.00 3.11
C ALA A 32 7.80 -0.53 4.21
N LEU A 33 7.77 0.78 4.50
CA LEU A 33 6.81 1.30 5.46
C LEU A 33 5.40 1.30 4.84
N HIS A 34 4.46 0.63 5.50
CA HIS A 34 3.06 0.64 5.11
C HIS A 34 2.43 2.00 5.40
N PRO A 35 1.50 2.48 4.56
CA PRO A 35 0.75 3.69 4.87
C PRO A 35 -0.14 3.52 6.10
N ASN A 36 -0.64 4.64 6.64
CA ASN A 36 -1.66 4.56 7.67
C ASN A 36 -2.99 4.13 7.05
N ASP A 37 -3.65 3.12 7.63
CA ASP A 37 -4.90 2.56 7.13
C ASP A 37 -5.87 2.33 8.32
N PRO A 38 -6.96 3.13 8.45
CA PRO A 38 -7.32 4.25 7.58
C PRO A 38 -6.32 5.42 7.68
N PRO A 39 -6.17 6.23 6.62
CA PRO A 39 -5.28 7.40 6.60
C PRO A 39 -5.90 8.61 7.32
N ALA A 40 -6.50 8.39 8.50
CA ALA A 40 -7.13 9.43 9.29
C ALA A 40 -6.09 10.45 9.81
N PRO A 41 -6.41 11.76 9.87
CA PRO A 41 -5.46 12.75 10.37
C PRO A 41 -4.99 12.48 11.80
N ILE A 42 -5.90 11.97 12.65
CA ILE A 42 -5.62 11.61 14.05
C ILE A 42 -6.10 10.19 14.31
N SER A 43 -5.20 9.35 14.85
CA SER A 43 -5.52 8.02 15.34
C SER A 43 -5.20 7.91 16.82
N ARG A 44 -6.24 7.62 17.62
CA ARG A 44 -6.14 7.48 19.09
C ARG A 44 -5.44 8.66 19.78
N GLY A 45 -5.58 9.86 19.24
CA GLY A 45 -4.99 11.09 19.77
C GLY A 45 -3.67 11.51 19.12
N SER A 46 -3.01 10.65 18.33
CA SER A 46 -1.75 10.98 17.66
C SER A 46 -1.94 11.31 16.19
N GLU A 47 -1.15 12.26 15.68
CA GLU A 47 -1.11 12.59 14.26
C GLU A 47 -0.36 11.51 13.47
N GLN A 48 -0.71 11.33 12.19
CA GLN A 48 -0.24 10.21 11.36
C GLN A 48 0.68 10.66 10.21
N ILE A 49 1.96 10.24 10.23
CA ILE A 49 2.98 10.64 9.26
C ILE A 49 2.81 10.03 7.86
N MET A 50 2.12 8.89 7.75
CA MET A 50 1.86 8.18 6.50
C MET A 50 0.38 8.23 6.09
N GLY A 51 -0.37 9.24 6.58
CA GLY A 51 -1.77 9.50 6.21
C GLY A 51 -1.95 10.45 5.02
N SER A 52 -0.88 10.80 4.30
CA SER A 52 -0.93 11.61 3.07
C SER A 52 0.18 11.22 2.10
N ILE A 53 -0.03 11.44 0.81
CA ILE A 53 0.99 11.22 -0.23
C ILE A 53 2.23 12.12 0.02
N ASP A 54 2.04 13.34 0.51
CA ASP A 54 3.16 14.22 0.85
C ASP A 54 3.96 13.71 2.07
N GLY A 55 3.29 13.05 3.02
CA GLY A 55 3.95 12.29 4.08
C GLY A 55 4.81 11.16 3.52
N TRP A 56 4.29 10.40 2.55
CA TRP A 56 5.06 9.34 1.89
C TRP A 56 6.29 9.90 1.16
N LYS A 57 6.15 11.04 0.47
CA LYS A 57 7.27 11.75 -0.17
C LYS A 57 8.31 12.19 0.85
N LYS A 58 7.88 12.75 1.99
CA LYS A 58 8.79 13.15 3.07
C LYS A 58 9.55 11.94 3.59
N LEU A 59 8.89 10.82 3.87
CA LEU A 59 9.54 9.59 4.35
C LEU A 59 10.66 9.11 3.41
N VAL A 60 10.37 8.93 2.13
CA VAL A 60 11.38 8.43 1.17
C VAL A 60 12.51 9.43 0.93
N GLY A 61 12.27 10.70 1.23
CA GLY A 61 13.25 11.79 1.17
C GLY A 61 14.12 11.95 2.43
N LEU A 62 13.76 11.32 3.56
CA LEU A 62 14.58 11.40 4.79
C LEU A 62 15.95 10.74 4.61
N PHE A 63 16.02 9.67 3.80
CA PHE A 63 17.24 8.94 3.49
C PHE A 63 17.28 8.61 2.01
N ASP A 64 18.33 9.08 1.32
CA ASP A 64 18.53 8.76 -0.10
C ASP A 64 19.08 7.35 -0.30
N SER A 65 18.25 6.34 -0.01
CA SER A 65 18.56 4.92 -0.17
C SER A 65 17.35 4.15 -0.67
N THR A 66 17.57 3.22 -1.61
CA THR A 66 16.53 2.30 -2.09
C THR A 66 16.06 1.33 -1.01
N ALA A 67 16.83 1.17 0.07
CA ALA A 67 16.42 0.46 1.26
C ALA A 67 15.36 1.22 2.07
N ASN A 68 15.26 2.54 1.94
CA ASN A 68 14.21 3.38 2.54
C ASN A 68 13.04 3.58 1.57
N GLY A 69 12.15 2.61 1.47
CA GLY A 69 10.97 2.68 0.60
C GLY A 69 9.66 2.45 1.33
N ILE A 70 8.60 2.35 0.53
CA ILE A 70 7.23 2.19 1.00
C ILE A 70 6.63 0.88 0.51
N THR A 71 5.62 0.42 1.25
CA THR A 71 4.56 -0.40 0.65
C THR A 71 3.63 0.55 -0.08
N PHE A 72 3.59 0.47 -1.40
CA PHE A 72 2.60 1.22 -2.18
C PHE A 72 1.26 0.48 -2.07
N ASP A 73 0.24 1.15 -1.56
CA ASP A 73 -1.12 0.64 -1.51
C ASP A 73 -2.02 1.48 -2.41
N CYS A 74 -2.57 0.87 -3.46
CA CYS A 74 -3.46 1.56 -4.38
C CYS A 74 -4.83 1.89 -3.77
N GLY A 75 -5.31 1.07 -2.83
CA GLY A 75 -6.51 1.33 -2.04
C GLY A 75 -6.32 2.55 -1.14
N VAL A 76 -5.30 2.54 -0.27
CA VAL A 76 -5.03 3.69 0.63
C VAL A 76 -4.74 4.97 -0.15
N THR A 77 -4.07 4.88 -1.31
CA THR A 77 -3.87 6.04 -2.18
C THR A 77 -5.21 6.70 -2.52
N ARG A 78 -6.20 5.88 -2.85
CA ARG A 78 -7.52 6.35 -3.20
C ARG A 78 -8.33 6.82 -1.98
N GLU A 79 -8.19 6.15 -0.84
CA GLU A 79 -8.78 6.57 0.44
C GLU A 79 -8.33 7.97 0.84
N MET A 80 -7.10 8.37 0.51
CA MET A 80 -6.59 9.74 0.71
C MET A 80 -7.09 10.75 -0.35
N GLY A 81 -7.89 10.32 -1.32
CA GLY A 81 -8.35 11.13 -2.46
C GLY A 81 -7.30 11.28 -3.57
N GLY A 82 -6.23 10.49 -3.55
CA GLY A 82 -5.17 10.51 -4.54
C GLY A 82 -5.47 9.68 -5.79
N ASP A 83 -4.58 9.80 -6.79
CA ASP A 83 -4.55 8.94 -7.98
C ASP A 83 -3.52 7.81 -7.78
N PRO A 84 -3.95 6.54 -7.71
CA PRO A 84 -3.06 5.39 -7.55
C PRO A 84 -2.04 5.22 -8.68
N VAL A 85 -2.40 5.52 -9.92
CA VAL A 85 -1.51 5.37 -11.08
C VAL A 85 -0.41 6.41 -11.05
N GLU A 86 -0.76 7.68 -10.79
CA GLU A 86 0.25 8.75 -10.70
C GLU A 86 1.13 8.60 -9.45
N THR A 87 0.58 8.06 -8.36
CA THR A 87 1.35 7.73 -7.16
C THR A 87 2.33 6.58 -7.42
N ALA A 88 1.89 5.51 -8.09
CA ALA A 88 2.77 4.43 -8.54
C ALA A 88 3.86 4.95 -9.49
N ARG A 89 3.51 5.85 -10.42
CA ARG A 89 4.45 6.52 -11.34
C ARG A 89 5.54 7.26 -10.58
N TYR A 90 5.16 8.06 -9.60
CA TYR A 90 6.09 8.87 -8.82
C TYR A 90 7.05 7.99 -8.00
N PHE A 91 6.53 7.12 -7.13
CA PHE A 91 7.39 6.36 -6.21
C PHE A 91 8.16 5.25 -6.90
N GLY A 92 7.58 4.62 -7.92
CA GLY A 92 8.30 3.63 -8.70
C GLY A 92 9.42 4.26 -9.53
N GLY A 93 9.23 5.49 -10.04
CA GLY A 93 10.24 6.21 -10.81
C GLY A 93 11.48 6.57 -9.98
N LEU A 94 11.33 6.62 -8.65
CA LEU A 94 12.41 6.77 -7.68
C LEU A 94 13.02 5.43 -7.24
N ASP A 95 12.50 4.30 -7.74
CA ASP A 95 12.73 2.95 -7.22
C ASP A 95 12.53 2.92 -5.70
N ARG A 96 11.38 3.43 -5.21
CA ARG A 96 11.03 3.50 -3.78
C ARG A 96 9.81 2.66 -3.39
N ILE A 97 9.16 2.01 -4.34
CA ILE A 97 8.13 0.99 -4.06
C ILE A 97 8.86 -0.32 -3.73
N ASN A 98 8.87 -0.74 -2.47
CA ASN A 98 9.55 -1.96 -2.04
C ASN A 98 8.59 -3.15 -1.83
N HIS A 99 7.29 -2.86 -1.69
CA HIS A 99 6.20 -3.84 -1.63
C HIS A 99 4.94 -3.19 -2.23
N VAL A 100 4.01 -3.98 -2.75
CA VAL A 100 2.72 -3.47 -3.24
C VAL A 100 1.58 -4.20 -2.56
N HIS A 101 0.67 -3.44 -1.97
CA HIS A 101 -0.65 -3.90 -1.58
C HIS A 101 -1.64 -3.49 -2.67
N TRP A 102 -2.42 -4.46 -3.12
CA TRP A 102 -3.20 -4.34 -4.33
C TRP A 102 -4.66 -4.71 -4.07
N ARG A 103 -5.42 -3.72 -3.61
CA ARG A 103 -6.84 -3.82 -3.24
C ARG A 103 -7.63 -2.64 -3.79
N ASN A 104 -8.95 -2.75 -3.74
CA ASN A 104 -9.86 -1.73 -4.26
C ASN A 104 -10.90 -1.33 -3.21
N VAL A 105 -11.34 -0.08 -3.28
CA VAL A 105 -12.23 0.56 -2.30
C VAL A 105 -13.26 1.42 -2.99
N ILE A 106 -14.29 1.80 -2.24
CA ILE A 106 -15.16 2.94 -2.55
C ILE A 106 -15.01 3.95 -1.41
N THR A 107 -14.50 5.14 -1.72
CA THR A 107 -14.29 6.21 -0.75
C THR A 107 -15.50 7.13 -0.70
N GLU A 108 -16.14 7.22 0.46
CA GLU A 108 -17.24 8.15 0.69
C GLU A 108 -16.73 9.50 1.19
N ILE A 109 -15.76 9.47 2.12
CA ILE A 109 -15.13 10.65 2.69
C ILE A 109 -13.61 10.39 2.75
N PRO A 110 -12.79 11.10 1.95
CA PRO A 110 -11.35 10.89 1.95
C PRO A 110 -10.75 11.01 3.36
N GLY A 111 -9.91 10.05 3.74
CA GLY A 111 -9.25 9.98 5.05
C GLY A 111 -10.14 9.50 6.20
N GLU A 112 -11.46 9.37 6.01
CA GLU A 112 -12.39 9.12 7.12
C GLU A 112 -13.31 7.93 6.92
N LYS A 113 -13.84 7.75 5.70
CA LYS A 113 -14.87 6.74 5.44
C LYS A 113 -14.71 6.13 4.05
N TYR A 114 -14.39 4.83 4.02
CA TYR A 114 -14.34 4.02 2.83
C TYR A 114 -14.91 2.63 3.11
N THR A 115 -15.23 1.90 2.05
CA THR A 115 -15.61 0.49 2.10
C THR A 115 -14.71 -0.31 1.19
N GLU A 116 -14.17 -1.41 1.69
CA GLU A 116 -13.46 -2.39 0.86
C GLU A 116 -14.45 -3.21 0.04
N VAL A 117 -14.12 -3.42 -1.22
CA VAL A 117 -14.99 -4.09 -2.19
C VAL A 117 -14.19 -5.09 -3.03
N PHE A 118 -14.88 -5.85 -3.88
CA PHE A 118 -14.18 -6.68 -4.85
C PHE A 118 -13.31 -5.80 -5.77
N LEU A 119 -12.22 -6.38 -6.28
CA LEU A 119 -11.23 -5.68 -7.09
C LEU A 119 -11.81 -5.02 -8.35
N ASP A 120 -12.92 -5.53 -8.86
CA ASP A 120 -13.65 -5.07 -10.04
C ASP A 120 -14.87 -4.17 -9.74
N GLU A 121 -15.17 -3.92 -8.46
CA GLU A 121 -16.32 -3.11 -8.03
C GLU A 121 -15.93 -1.74 -7.47
N GLY A 122 -14.66 -1.55 -7.13
CA GLY A 122 -14.18 -0.30 -6.56
C GLY A 122 -13.81 0.75 -7.61
N GLU A 123 -13.24 1.84 -7.12
CA GLU A 123 -12.97 3.03 -7.94
C GLU A 123 -11.52 3.15 -8.43
N VAL A 124 -10.63 2.24 -8.00
CA VAL A 124 -9.27 2.14 -8.52
C VAL A 124 -9.28 1.39 -9.86
N ASP A 125 -8.68 1.98 -10.89
CA ASP A 125 -8.38 1.25 -12.14
C ASP A 125 -7.21 0.28 -11.90
N MET A 126 -7.57 -0.93 -11.47
CA MET A 126 -6.63 -1.98 -11.12
C MET A 126 -5.71 -2.38 -12.30
N LEU A 127 -6.24 -2.35 -13.54
CA LEU A 127 -5.45 -2.64 -14.73
C LEU A 127 -4.44 -1.52 -15.00
N ALA A 128 -4.84 -0.26 -14.88
CA ALA A 128 -3.94 0.88 -15.09
C ALA A 128 -2.80 0.91 -14.06
N VAL A 129 -3.08 0.60 -12.78
CA VAL A 129 -2.04 0.44 -11.75
C VAL A 129 -1.07 -0.68 -12.13
N MET A 130 -1.58 -1.85 -12.54
CA MET A 130 -0.74 -2.97 -12.95
C MET A 130 0.12 -2.63 -14.18
N LYS A 131 -0.46 -1.95 -15.19
CA LYS A 131 0.27 -1.45 -16.37
C LYS A 131 1.40 -0.52 -15.97
N GLU A 132 1.16 0.38 -15.04
CA GLU A 132 2.18 1.31 -14.57
C GLU A 132 3.34 0.58 -13.86
N LEU A 133 3.04 -0.41 -13.01
CA LEU A 133 4.06 -1.26 -12.38
C LEU A 133 4.88 -2.05 -13.43
N VAL A 134 4.22 -2.64 -14.44
CA VAL A 134 4.87 -3.37 -15.54
C VAL A 134 5.72 -2.45 -16.42
N ARG A 135 5.23 -1.24 -16.71
CA ARG A 135 5.94 -0.22 -17.49
C ARG A 135 7.25 0.17 -16.83
N GLN A 136 7.24 0.27 -15.50
CA GLN A 136 8.41 0.60 -14.70
C GLN A 136 9.33 -0.60 -14.42
N GLY A 137 8.94 -1.81 -14.83
CA GLY A 137 9.73 -3.02 -14.59
C GLY A 137 9.82 -3.40 -13.12
N TYR A 138 8.77 -3.11 -12.33
CA TYR A 138 8.70 -3.46 -10.92
C TYR A 138 8.92 -4.98 -10.72
N PRO A 139 9.99 -5.40 -10.00
CA PRO A 139 10.39 -6.81 -9.96
C PRO A 139 9.99 -7.53 -8.66
N ARG A 140 9.28 -6.85 -7.76
CA ARG A 140 9.02 -7.31 -6.39
C ARG A 140 7.57 -7.80 -6.23
N LEU A 141 7.17 -8.15 -5.01
CA LEU A 141 5.86 -8.74 -4.72
C LEU A 141 4.72 -7.74 -4.91
N VAL A 142 3.72 -8.13 -5.70
CA VAL A 142 2.38 -7.55 -5.67
C VAL A 142 1.51 -8.49 -4.84
N TYR A 143 0.99 -8.00 -3.73
CA TYR A 143 0.15 -8.74 -2.80
C TYR A 143 -1.32 -8.29 -2.94
N PRO A 144 -2.19 -9.10 -3.57
CA PRO A 144 -3.62 -8.85 -3.60
C PRO A 144 -4.20 -9.15 -2.22
N GLU A 145 -4.52 -8.09 -1.48
CA GLU A 145 -4.87 -8.22 -0.07
C GLU A 145 -6.36 -8.01 0.18
N HIS A 146 -6.75 -8.19 1.44
CA HIS A 146 -8.11 -7.97 1.94
C HIS A 146 -9.18 -8.61 1.04
N PRO A 147 -9.09 -9.93 0.77
CA PRO A 147 -10.09 -10.56 -0.06
C PRO A 147 -11.46 -10.46 0.62
N PRO A 148 -12.53 -10.17 -0.13
CA PRO A 148 -13.88 -10.21 0.40
C PRO A 148 -14.24 -11.63 0.84
N VAL A 149 -15.01 -11.72 1.92
CA VAL A 149 -15.48 -13.00 2.47
C VAL A 149 -16.68 -13.50 1.67
N LEU A 150 -16.49 -14.61 0.96
CA LEU A 150 -17.55 -15.28 0.19
C LEU A 150 -18.34 -16.27 1.07
N ASP A 151 -19.52 -16.68 0.62
CA ASP A 151 -20.37 -17.63 1.35
C ASP A 151 -19.63 -18.94 1.69
N HIS A 152 -18.87 -19.48 0.74
CA HIS A 152 -18.02 -20.66 1.00
C HIS A 152 -17.01 -20.41 2.11
N ASP A 153 -16.42 -19.21 2.21
CA ASP A 153 -15.47 -18.87 3.27
C ASP A 153 -16.16 -18.74 4.64
N ARG A 154 -17.44 -18.33 4.67
CA ARG A 154 -18.25 -18.29 5.90
C ARG A 154 -18.61 -19.69 6.39
N GLU A 155 -18.89 -20.58 5.47
CA GLU A 155 -19.15 -22.00 5.75
C GLU A 155 -17.88 -22.74 6.19
N HIS A 156 -16.71 -22.26 5.77
CA HIS A 156 -15.40 -22.87 6.02
C HIS A 156 -14.38 -21.85 6.54
N PRO A 157 -14.59 -21.30 7.75
CA PRO A 157 -13.72 -20.26 8.28
C PRO A 157 -12.30 -20.78 8.51
N LEU A 158 -11.32 -19.89 8.28
CA LEU A 158 -9.92 -20.10 8.66
C LEU A 158 -9.60 -19.25 9.88
N ASP A 159 -9.08 -19.87 10.94
CA ASP A 159 -8.72 -19.16 12.16
C ASP A 159 -7.63 -18.11 11.90
N GLY A 160 -7.89 -16.87 12.32
CA GLY A 160 -6.93 -15.77 12.28
C GLY A 160 -6.76 -15.09 10.92
N ILE A 161 -7.58 -15.40 9.91
CA ILE A 161 -7.56 -14.75 8.59
C ILE A 161 -8.94 -14.16 8.29
N GLY A 162 -8.99 -12.94 7.76
CA GLY A 162 -10.25 -12.23 7.47
C GLY A 162 -11.13 -12.94 6.45
N ALA A 163 -10.55 -13.53 5.40
CA ALA A 163 -11.23 -14.34 4.39
C ALA A 163 -10.57 -15.70 4.21
N GLY A 164 -11.38 -16.66 3.74
CA GLY A 164 -10.95 -18.03 3.46
C GLY A 164 -10.25 -18.17 2.11
N TYR A 165 -9.96 -19.42 1.72
CA TYR A 165 -9.25 -19.71 0.48
C TYR A 165 -9.98 -19.22 -0.78
N THR A 166 -11.30 -19.08 -0.75
CA THR A 166 -12.09 -18.70 -1.94
C THR A 166 -11.86 -17.25 -2.30
N GLY A 167 -11.97 -16.35 -1.32
CA GLY A 167 -11.66 -14.93 -1.51
C GLY A 167 -10.22 -14.73 -1.99
N PHE A 168 -9.24 -15.40 -1.37
CA PHE A 168 -7.84 -15.33 -1.82
C PHE A 168 -7.65 -15.88 -3.24
N ALA A 169 -8.27 -17.00 -3.59
CA ALA A 169 -8.18 -17.56 -4.93
C ALA A 169 -8.75 -16.59 -5.98
N TYR A 170 -9.84 -15.90 -5.66
CA TYR A 170 -10.41 -14.85 -6.49
C TYR A 170 -9.42 -13.69 -6.69
N THR A 171 -8.92 -13.10 -5.60
CA THR A 171 -8.06 -11.91 -5.69
C THR A 171 -6.72 -12.20 -6.37
N VAL A 172 -6.09 -13.34 -6.06
CA VAL A 172 -4.86 -13.78 -6.72
C VAL A 172 -5.11 -14.09 -8.20
N GLY A 173 -6.21 -14.74 -8.53
CA GLY A 173 -6.61 -15.01 -9.90
C GLY A 173 -6.77 -13.73 -10.71
N TYR A 174 -7.49 -12.75 -10.16
CA TYR A 174 -7.73 -11.45 -10.77
C TYR A 174 -6.42 -10.67 -10.98
N ALA A 175 -5.54 -10.61 -9.96
CA ALA A 175 -4.24 -9.94 -10.07
C ALA A 175 -3.34 -10.58 -11.14
N ARG A 176 -3.31 -11.92 -11.22
CA ARG A 176 -2.57 -12.62 -12.28
C ARG A 176 -3.12 -12.32 -13.67
N ALA A 177 -4.45 -12.19 -13.81
CA ALA A 177 -5.07 -11.80 -15.07
C ALA A 177 -4.68 -10.37 -15.48
N MET A 178 -4.73 -9.42 -14.54
CA MET A 178 -4.29 -8.03 -14.81
C MET A 178 -2.82 -7.96 -15.20
N LEU A 179 -1.95 -8.75 -14.55
CA LEU A 179 -0.53 -8.82 -14.89
C LEU A 179 -0.33 -9.36 -16.32
N GLN A 180 -1.04 -10.43 -16.70
CA GLN A 180 -0.96 -10.98 -18.06
C GLN A 180 -1.45 -9.96 -19.10
N ALA A 181 -2.57 -9.28 -18.83
CA ALA A 181 -3.10 -8.24 -19.70
C ALA A 181 -2.12 -7.08 -19.86
N ALA A 182 -1.53 -6.59 -18.76
CA ALA A 182 -0.53 -5.53 -18.80
C ALA A 182 0.74 -5.92 -19.57
N LEU A 183 1.18 -7.18 -19.47
CA LEU A 183 2.34 -7.68 -20.22
C LEU A 183 2.05 -7.89 -21.71
N ALA A 184 0.81 -8.19 -22.10
CA ALA A 184 0.43 -8.42 -23.50
C ALA A 184 0.42 -7.14 -24.35
N GLU A 185 0.35 -5.96 -23.71
CA GLU A 185 0.36 -4.66 -24.38
C GLU A 185 1.76 -4.03 -24.48
N LYS A 186 2.80 -4.70 -23.97
CA LYS A 186 4.18 -4.22 -23.93
C LYS A 186 4.93 -4.55 -25.22
#